data_AF-A0A974PIM3-F1
#
_entry.id   AF-A0A974PIM3-F1
#
_cell.length_a   1.000
_cell.length_b   1.000
_cell.length_c   1.000
_cell.angle_alpha   90.00
_cell.angle_beta   90.00
_cell.angle_gamma   90.00
#
_symmetry.space_group_name_H-M   'P 1'
#
loop_
_entity.id
_entity.type
_entity.pdbx_description
1 polymer ?
#
loop_
_entity_poly.entity_id
_entity_poly.type
_entity_poly.pdbx_seq_one_letter_code
_entity_poly.pdbx_strand_id
1 'polypeptide(L)'
;MYTFYDPSIKPILTTNHSGEFISVKTEGLKYYGISDIVLYQYIDGYESLFLSIIELIFKGEFNIQQTWNYNGQIFKLEKRVNGYLEICFNHSESIQIVTIVNPISGEPIKYLTKGIIDKYGTPEFEIQASYFESKGILAYVISEIYNGKIIDELTLIELEGNTYIIEKTIDRYGASVYQVELLEAKKIIHKELKRRSHLKRIK
;
A
#
# COMPACT_ATOMS: atom_id res chain seq x y z
N MET A 1 36.68 3.57 -23.35
CA MET A 1 36.87 4.10 -21.97
C MET A 1 36.57 2.96 -21.02
N TYR A 2 37.50 2.61 -20.12
CA TYR A 2 37.21 1.64 -19.07
C TYR A 2 36.27 2.31 -18.08
N THR A 3 35.04 1.81 -17.97
CA THR A 3 34.14 2.18 -16.88
C THR A 3 34.84 1.75 -15.59
N PHE A 4 35.24 2.70 -14.76
CA PHE A 4 35.81 2.39 -13.44
C PHE A 4 34.73 1.62 -12.67
N TYR A 5 35.01 0.35 -12.37
CA TYR A 5 34.11 -0.53 -11.64
C TYR A 5 34.88 -1.03 -10.44
N ASP A 6 34.51 -0.58 -9.24
CA ASP A 6 35.04 -1.16 -8.01
C ASP A 6 34.29 -2.47 -7.73
N PRO A 7 34.93 -3.64 -7.88
CA PRO A 7 34.27 -4.94 -7.68
C PRO A 7 33.90 -5.20 -6.21
N SER A 8 34.35 -4.35 -5.28
CA SER A 8 33.99 -4.43 -3.88
C SER A 8 32.60 -3.88 -3.58
N ILE A 9 32.07 -2.98 -4.43
CA ILE A 9 30.71 -2.44 -4.28
C ILE A 9 29.73 -3.36 -4.99
N LYS A 10 28.98 -4.11 -4.19
CA LYS A 10 28.01 -5.10 -4.67
C LYS A 10 26.77 -5.09 -3.79
N PRO A 11 25.60 -5.46 -4.35
CA PRO A 11 24.39 -5.65 -3.55
C PRO A 11 24.58 -6.83 -2.60
N ILE A 12 24.36 -6.58 -1.30
CA ILE A 12 24.45 -7.56 -0.22
C ILE A 12 23.02 -7.82 0.28
N LEU A 13 22.53 -9.03 0.02
CA LEU A 13 21.25 -9.49 0.56
C LEU A 13 21.39 -9.82 2.04
N THR A 14 20.46 -9.30 2.84
CA THR A 14 20.30 -9.63 4.25
C THR A 14 19.00 -10.41 4.42
N THR A 15 19.08 -11.58 5.05
CA THR A 15 17.94 -12.41 5.40
C THR A 15 17.84 -12.62 6.91
N ASN A 16 16.66 -12.98 7.40
CA ASN A 16 16.48 -13.38 8.79
C ASN A 16 16.91 -14.83 9.03
N HIS A 17 16.81 -15.29 10.28
CA HIS A 17 17.16 -16.66 10.67
C HIS A 17 16.30 -17.75 9.99
N SER A 18 15.12 -17.38 9.49
CA SER A 18 14.22 -18.25 8.73
C SER A 18 14.47 -18.21 7.22
N GLY A 19 15.45 -17.42 6.76
CA GLY A 19 15.77 -17.24 5.34
C GLY A 19 14.87 -16.23 4.60
N GLU A 20 14.01 -15.51 5.32
CA GLU A 20 13.15 -14.50 4.72
C GLU A 20 13.94 -13.21 4.44
N PHE A 21 13.58 -12.52 3.36
CA PHE A 21 14.19 -11.27 2.94
C PHE A 21 14.03 -10.16 4.00
N ILE A 22 15.11 -9.44 4.29
CA ILE A 22 15.08 -8.20 5.09
C ILE A 22 15.41 -6.99 4.22
N SER A 23 16.55 -7.01 3.53
CA SER A 23 16.99 -5.90 2.68
C SER A 23 18.12 -6.29 1.75
N VAL A 24 18.30 -5.52 0.68
CA VAL A 24 19.54 -5.50 -0.12
C VAL A 24 20.21 -4.15 0.09
N LYS A 25 21.53 -4.14 0.33
CA LYS A 25 22.30 -2.92 0.54
C LYS A 25 23.60 -2.93 -0.23
N THR A 26 24.05 -1.78 -0.72
CA THR A 26 25.46 -1.60 -1.07
C THR A 26 26.26 -1.21 0.17
N GLU A 27 27.57 -1.46 0.12
CA GLU A 27 28.52 -0.88 1.05
C GLU A 27 29.70 -0.32 0.25
N GLY A 28 30.16 0.88 0.63
CA GLY A 28 31.36 1.49 0.08
C GLY A 28 31.12 2.66 -0.89
N LEU A 29 29.88 2.94 -1.30
CA LEU A 29 29.59 4.14 -2.12
C LEU A 29 29.98 5.43 -1.40
N LYS A 30 29.95 5.42 -0.06
CA LYS A 30 30.35 6.55 0.78
C LYS A 30 31.78 7.01 0.54
N TYR A 31 32.69 6.11 0.15
CA TYR A 31 34.08 6.47 -0.20
C TYR A 31 34.18 7.28 -1.51
N TYR A 32 33.11 7.29 -2.30
CA TYR A 32 32.95 8.06 -3.52
C TYR A 32 32.03 9.29 -3.33
N GLY A 33 31.72 9.64 -2.08
CA GLY A 33 30.88 10.80 -1.74
C GLY A 33 29.37 10.58 -1.95
N ILE A 34 28.93 9.33 -2.15
CA ILE A 34 27.52 8.98 -2.38
C ILE A 34 27.04 8.09 -1.24
N SER A 35 25.84 8.35 -0.72
CA SER A 35 25.22 7.48 0.27
C SER A 35 25.02 6.07 -0.27
N ASP A 36 25.26 5.06 0.56
CA ASP A 36 24.98 3.66 0.22
C ASP A 36 23.49 3.47 -0.11
N ILE A 37 23.20 2.57 -1.06
CA ILE A 37 21.84 2.32 -1.57
C ILE A 37 21.23 1.15 -0.81
N VAL A 38 19.94 1.24 -0.50
CA VAL A 38 19.18 0.19 0.18
C VAL A 38 17.84 -0.08 -0.51
N LEU A 39 17.42 -1.34 -0.48
CA LEU A 39 16.10 -1.79 -0.88
C LEU A 39 15.51 -2.69 0.23
N TYR A 40 14.33 -2.34 0.74
CA TYR A 40 13.62 -3.12 1.78
C TYR A 40 12.50 -4.00 1.23
N GLN A 41 12.23 -3.93 -0.08
CA GLN A 41 11.25 -4.77 -0.75
C GLN A 41 11.97 -5.81 -1.61
N TYR A 42 11.60 -7.10 -1.47
CA TYR A 42 12.11 -8.12 -2.39
C TYR A 42 11.55 -7.87 -3.79
N ILE A 43 12.44 -7.88 -4.78
CA ILE A 43 12.11 -7.87 -6.20
C ILE A 43 12.96 -8.91 -6.92
N ASP A 44 12.41 -9.55 -7.94
CA ASP A 44 13.21 -10.44 -8.78
C ASP A 44 14.19 -9.64 -9.64
N GLY A 45 15.44 -10.12 -9.68
CA GLY A 45 16.54 -9.46 -10.39
C GLY A 45 17.02 -8.17 -9.72
N TYR A 46 16.95 -8.06 -8.40
CA TYR A 46 17.48 -6.90 -7.68
C TYR A 46 18.98 -6.66 -7.97
N GLU A 47 19.77 -7.70 -8.26
CA GLU A 47 21.20 -7.54 -8.56
C GLU A 47 21.41 -6.64 -9.79
N SER A 48 20.68 -6.89 -10.87
CA SER A 48 20.76 -6.11 -12.11
C SER A 48 20.32 -4.67 -11.90
N LEU A 49 19.29 -4.44 -11.07
CA LEU A 49 18.88 -3.09 -10.68
C LEU A 49 20.02 -2.35 -9.99
N PHE A 50 20.60 -2.94 -8.95
CA PHE A 50 21.69 -2.32 -8.19
C PHE A 50 22.91 -2.05 -9.07
N LEU A 51 23.31 -3.01 -9.92
CA LEU A 51 24.43 -2.86 -10.84
C LEU A 51 24.19 -1.72 -11.85
N SER A 52 22.97 -1.57 -12.36
CA SER A 52 22.64 -0.47 -13.28
C SER A 52 22.75 0.91 -12.60
N ILE A 53 22.35 1.03 -11.33
CA ILE A 53 22.48 2.27 -10.57
C ILE A 53 23.95 2.58 -10.29
N ILE A 54 24.72 1.58 -9.87
CA ILE A 54 26.17 1.70 -9.61
C ILE A 54 26.91 2.14 -10.89
N GLU A 55 26.54 1.58 -12.05
CA GLU A 55 27.14 1.96 -13.33
C GLU A 55 26.87 3.44 -13.67
N LEU A 56 25.64 3.92 -13.47
CA LEU A 56 25.30 5.33 -13.68
C LEU A 56 26.07 6.25 -12.72
N ILE A 57 26.28 5.82 -11.48
CA ILE A 57 27.10 6.55 -10.50
C ILE A 57 28.52 6.72 -11.02
N PHE A 58 29.17 5.63 -11.45
CA PHE A 58 30.54 5.69 -11.94
C PHE A 58 30.69 6.41 -13.28
N LYS A 59 29.63 6.51 -14.08
CA LYS A 59 29.58 7.35 -15.29
C LYS A 59 29.38 8.84 -15.01
N GLY A 60 29.02 9.21 -13.78
CA GLY A 60 28.66 10.59 -13.44
C GLY A 60 27.30 11.04 -13.99
N GLU A 61 26.48 10.10 -14.44
CA GLU A 61 25.14 10.34 -15.00
C GLU A 61 24.03 10.16 -13.96
N PHE A 62 24.42 9.88 -12.70
CA PHE A 62 23.49 9.61 -11.62
C PHE A 62 22.83 10.89 -11.09
N ASN A 63 21.49 10.92 -11.14
CA ASN A 63 20.67 12.01 -10.62
C ASN A 63 19.64 11.49 -9.62
N ILE A 64 19.83 11.78 -8.32
CA ILE A 64 18.92 11.36 -7.23
C ILE A 64 17.46 11.80 -7.45
N GLN A 65 17.23 12.93 -8.11
CA GLN A 65 15.88 13.48 -8.30
C GLN A 65 15.12 12.84 -9.47
N GLN A 66 15.78 11.99 -10.24
CA GLN A 66 15.17 11.33 -11.39
C GLN A 66 14.26 10.18 -10.95
N THR A 67 13.23 9.91 -11.75
CA THR A 67 12.46 8.67 -11.67
C THR A 67 12.97 7.69 -12.71
N TRP A 68 13.12 6.44 -12.33
CA TRP A 68 13.61 5.36 -13.17
C TRP A 68 12.53 4.30 -13.39
N ASN A 69 12.71 3.46 -14.41
CA ASN A 69 11.83 2.33 -14.69
C ASN A 69 12.67 1.05 -14.68
N TYR A 70 12.23 0.08 -13.89
CA TYR A 70 12.83 -1.25 -13.84
C TYR A 70 11.71 -2.30 -13.93
N ASN A 71 11.78 -3.18 -14.93
CA ASN A 71 10.77 -4.23 -15.18
C ASN A 71 9.32 -3.71 -15.22
N GLY A 72 9.10 -2.50 -15.76
CA GLY A 72 7.77 -1.88 -15.86
C GLY A 72 7.31 -1.18 -14.58
N GLN A 73 8.10 -1.20 -13.51
CA GLN A 73 7.83 -0.49 -12.26
C GLN A 73 8.66 0.78 -12.20
N ILE A 74 7.99 1.91 -11.93
CA ILE A 74 8.67 3.19 -11.74
C ILE A 74 9.21 3.24 -10.31
N PHE A 75 10.43 3.71 -10.12
CA PHE A 75 11.02 3.92 -8.79
C PHE A 75 11.77 5.25 -8.72
N LYS A 76 11.99 5.73 -7.50
CA LYS A 76 12.82 6.89 -7.16
C LYS A 76 13.78 6.52 -6.03
N LEU A 77 14.80 7.35 -5.84
CA LEU A 77 15.77 7.22 -4.76
C LEU A 77 15.51 8.31 -3.73
N GLU A 78 15.23 7.92 -2.50
CA GLU A 78 14.97 8.86 -1.42
C GLU A 78 16.07 8.79 -0.36
N LYS A 79 16.59 9.95 0.04
CA LYS A 79 17.52 10.01 1.16
C LYS A 79 16.75 9.85 2.47
N ARG A 80 17.06 8.80 3.22
CA ARG A 80 16.44 8.51 4.52
C ARG A 80 17.29 9.05 5.68
N VAL A 81 16.66 9.15 6.86
CA VAL A 81 17.30 9.64 8.10
C VAL A 81 18.48 8.78 8.53
N ASN A 82 18.47 7.49 8.18
CA ASN A 82 19.55 6.54 8.44
C ASN A 82 20.78 6.73 7.55
N GLY A 83 20.80 7.73 6.65
CA GLY A 83 21.95 8.08 5.82
C GLY A 83 22.05 7.31 4.49
N TYR A 84 21.15 6.36 4.24
CA TYR A 84 21.10 5.59 2.98
C TYR A 84 20.22 6.27 1.92
N LEU A 85 20.45 5.92 0.65
CA LEU A 85 19.53 6.17 -0.46
C LEU A 85 18.63 4.96 -0.64
N GLU A 86 17.35 5.10 -0.36
CA GLU A 86 16.38 4.02 -0.48
C GLU A 86 15.77 3.97 -1.89
N ILE A 87 15.77 2.78 -2.50
CA ILE A 87 14.99 2.49 -3.71
C ILE A 87 13.53 2.37 -3.30
N CYS A 88 12.75 3.38 -3.66
CA CYS A 88 11.31 3.44 -3.42
C CYS A 88 10.59 3.19 -4.74
N PHE A 89 9.97 2.03 -4.90
CA PHE A 89 9.06 1.80 -6.02
C PHE A 89 7.81 2.66 -5.84
N ASN A 90 7.49 3.44 -6.87
CA ASN A 90 6.18 4.04 -7.01
C ASN A 90 5.20 2.90 -7.34
N HIS A 91 4.73 2.21 -6.32
CA HIS A 91 3.41 1.58 -6.39
C HIS A 91 2.46 2.73 -6.68
N SER A 92 1.90 2.83 -7.90
CA SER A 92 1.05 3.94 -8.35
C SER A 92 0.26 4.55 -7.18
N GLU A 93 0.75 5.68 -6.64
CA GLU A 93 0.49 6.11 -5.26
C GLU A 93 -0.88 6.80 -5.08
N SER A 94 -1.93 6.41 -5.80
CA SER A 94 -3.30 6.79 -5.45
C SER A 94 -4.08 5.57 -5.00
N ILE A 95 -4.78 5.68 -3.87
CA ILE A 95 -5.91 4.80 -3.65
C ILE A 95 -6.90 5.11 -4.77
N GLN A 96 -7.29 4.10 -5.54
CA GLN A 96 -8.19 4.26 -6.66
C GLN A 96 -9.57 3.69 -6.32
N ILE A 97 -10.62 4.34 -6.80
CA ILE A 97 -11.97 3.78 -6.80
C ILE A 97 -12.21 3.17 -8.18
N VAL A 98 -12.13 1.85 -8.24
CA VAL A 98 -12.39 1.05 -9.44
C VAL A 98 -13.89 0.86 -9.59
N THR A 99 -14.39 1.02 -10.82
CA THR A 99 -15.78 0.73 -11.16
C THR A 99 -15.88 -0.67 -11.75
N ILE A 100 -16.70 -1.52 -11.17
CA ILE A 100 -17.07 -2.81 -11.72
C ILE A 100 -18.36 -2.61 -12.52
N VAL A 101 -18.30 -2.92 -13.81
CA VAL A 101 -19.41 -2.80 -14.74
C VAL A 101 -20.02 -4.17 -15.04
N ASN A 102 -21.33 -4.21 -15.27
CA ASN A 102 -21.99 -5.39 -15.79
C ASN A 102 -21.55 -5.61 -17.25
N PRO A 103 -21.01 -6.79 -17.61
CA PRO A 103 -20.54 -7.05 -18.97
C PRO A 103 -21.67 -7.10 -20.02
N ILE A 104 -22.93 -7.26 -19.60
CA ILE A 104 -24.09 -7.34 -20.50
C ILE A 104 -24.71 -5.95 -20.70
N SER A 105 -24.99 -5.21 -19.63
CA SER A 105 -25.66 -3.90 -19.72
C SER A 105 -24.69 -2.72 -19.84
N GLY A 106 -23.42 -2.89 -19.50
CA GLY A 106 -22.43 -1.80 -19.43
C GLY A 106 -22.60 -0.89 -18.21
N GLU A 107 -23.64 -1.09 -17.40
CA GLU A 107 -23.94 -0.25 -16.24
C GLU A 107 -23.02 -0.59 -15.05
N PRO A 108 -22.63 0.41 -14.23
CA PRO A 108 -21.92 0.17 -12.98
C PRO A 108 -22.75 -0.69 -12.01
N ILE A 109 -22.15 -1.75 -11.47
CA ILE A 109 -22.78 -2.60 -10.44
C ILE A 109 -22.20 -2.37 -9.05
N LYS A 110 -20.90 -2.07 -8.97
CA LYS A 110 -20.18 -1.95 -7.70
C LYS A 110 -18.97 -1.05 -7.87
N TYR A 111 -18.60 -0.35 -6.81
CA TYR A 111 -17.35 0.36 -6.69
C TYR A 111 -16.46 -0.32 -5.66
N LEU A 112 -15.15 -0.33 -5.90
CA LEU A 112 -14.15 -1.03 -5.08
C LEU A 112 -12.92 -0.14 -4.94
N THR A 113 -12.36 -0.03 -3.74
CA THR A 113 -11.07 0.63 -3.53
C THR A 113 -9.91 -0.31 -3.90
N LYS A 114 -8.80 0.27 -4.36
CA LYS A 114 -7.54 -0.44 -4.60
C LYS A 114 -6.38 0.37 -4.04
N GLY A 115 -5.50 -0.32 -3.31
CA GLY A 115 -4.28 0.23 -2.71
C GLY A 115 -4.44 0.68 -1.26
N ILE A 116 -5.60 0.45 -0.62
CA ILE A 116 -5.76 0.72 0.82
C ILE A 116 -4.98 -0.32 1.62
N ILE A 117 -5.08 -1.59 1.23
CA ILE A 117 -4.41 -2.68 1.95
C ILE A 117 -2.89 -2.52 1.90
N ASP A 118 -2.36 -2.12 0.75
CA ASP A 118 -0.92 -1.94 0.55
C ASP A 118 -0.38 -0.74 1.34
N LYS A 119 -1.16 0.34 1.46
CA LYS A 119 -0.73 1.58 2.13
C LYS A 119 -0.98 1.60 3.63
N TYR A 120 -2.09 1.01 4.08
CA TYR A 120 -2.59 1.16 5.46
C TYR A 120 -2.81 -0.18 6.17
N GLY A 121 -2.61 -1.32 5.49
CA GLY A 121 -2.84 -2.64 6.07
C GLY A 121 -4.32 -2.96 6.34
N THR A 122 -5.23 -2.13 5.82
CA THR A 122 -6.68 -2.24 6.02
C THR A 122 -7.31 -2.92 4.80
N PRO A 123 -8.29 -3.84 4.98
CA PRO A 123 -9.04 -4.40 3.85
C PRO A 123 -9.58 -3.32 2.89
N GLU A 124 -9.68 -3.68 1.62
CA GLU A 124 -10.31 -2.82 0.62
C GLU A 124 -11.80 -2.66 0.92
N PHE A 125 -12.39 -1.54 0.50
CA PHE A 125 -13.80 -1.23 0.68
C PHE A 125 -14.56 -1.39 -0.62
N GLU A 126 -15.76 -1.96 -0.55
CA GLU A 126 -16.68 -2.09 -1.66
C GLU A 126 -18.08 -1.57 -1.33
N ILE A 127 -18.78 -1.05 -2.33
CA ILE A 127 -20.13 -0.52 -2.19
C ILE A 127 -20.93 -0.74 -3.48
N GLN A 128 -22.23 -1.01 -3.37
CA GLN A 128 -23.08 -1.14 -4.55
C GLN A 128 -23.21 0.20 -5.28
N ALA A 129 -23.16 0.18 -6.62
CA ALA A 129 -23.26 1.39 -7.42
C ALA A 129 -24.69 1.97 -7.44
N SER A 130 -25.70 1.15 -7.11
CA SER A 130 -27.09 1.56 -6.94
C SER A 130 -27.31 2.48 -5.73
N TYR A 131 -26.37 2.53 -4.79
CA TYR A 131 -26.49 3.38 -3.61
C TYR A 131 -26.18 4.83 -3.94
N PHE A 132 -26.95 5.73 -3.31
CA PHE A 132 -26.78 7.17 -3.43
C PHE A 132 -25.36 7.60 -3.04
N GLU A 133 -24.73 8.44 -3.86
CA GLU A 133 -23.38 8.99 -3.65
C GLU A 133 -22.30 7.95 -3.30
N SER A 134 -22.44 6.73 -3.81
CA SER A 134 -21.57 5.59 -3.47
C SER A 134 -20.07 5.83 -3.72
N LYS A 135 -19.69 6.54 -4.79
CA LYS A 135 -18.29 6.97 -5.00
C LYS A 135 -17.85 8.01 -3.96
N GLY A 136 -18.73 8.93 -3.59
CA GLY A 136 -18.48 9.93 -2.55
C GLY A 136 -18.25 9.29 -1.19
N ILE A 137 -19.01 8.25 -0.85
CA ILE A 137 -18.83 7.47 0.37
C ILE A 137 -17.44 6.81 0.42
N LEU A 138 -17.01 6.16 -0.67
CA LEU A 138 -15.66 5.59 -0.73
C LEU A 138 -14.57 6.67 -0.65
N ALA A 139 -14.76 7.81 -1.31
CA ALA A 139 -13.82 8.92 -1.24
C ALA A 139 -13.72 9.49 0.19
N TYR A 140 -14.83 9.57 0.91
CA TYR A 140 -14.87 9.93 2.32
C TYR A 140 -14.08 8.93 3.17
N VAL A 141 -14.31 7.62 3.01
CA VAL A 141 -13.57 6.57 3.74
C VAL A 141 -12.06 6.68 3.49
N ILE A 142 -11.65 6.87 2.24
CA ILE A 142 -10.25 7.07 1.87
C ILE A 142 -9.65 8.29 2.59
N SER A 143 -10.36 9.40 2.61
CA SER A 143 -9.94 10.63 3.28
C SER A 143 -9.77 10.43 4.79
N GLU A 144 -10.72 9.75 5.44
CA GLU A 144 -10.66 9.50 6.88
C GLU A 144 -9.48 8.59 7.26
N ILE A 145 -9.22 7.54 6.46
CA ILE A 145 -8.06 6.66 6.64
C ILE A 145 -6.75 7.44 6.42
N TYR A 146 -6.69 8.29 5.39
CA TYR A 146 -5.54 9.18 5.14
C TYR A 146 -5.26 10.09 6.34
N ASN A 147 -6.31 10.58 7.00
CA ASN A 147 -6.22 11.39 8.21
C ASN A 147 -5.94 10.58 9.49
N GLY A 148 -5.66 9.28 9.37
CA GLY A 148 -5.29 8.40 10.48
C GLY A 148 -6.46 7.86 11.30
N LYS A 149 -7.71 7.99 10.82
CA LYS A 149 -8.86 7.36 11.48
C LYS A 149 -8.95 5.88 11.13
N ILE A 150 -9.35 5.08 12.12
CA ILE A 150 -9.66 3.67 11.92
C ILE A 150 -11.10 3.58 11.45
N ILE A 151 -11.30 3.03 10.25
CA ILE A 151 -12.61 2.72 9.69
C ILE A 151 -12.77 1.20 9.67
N ASP A 152 -13.72 0.69 10.44
CA ASP A 152 -13.96 -0.74 10.65
C ASP A 152 -15.47 -1.05 10.79
N GLU A 153 -15.82 -2.28 11.18
CA GLU A 153 -17.20 -2.77 11.33
C GLU A 153 -18.03 -2.02 12.40
N LEU A 154 -17.39 -1.23 13.25
CA LEU A 154 -18.06 -0.40 14.26
C LEU A 154 -18.34 1.01 13.74
N THR A 155 -17.83 1.35 12.56
CA THR A 155 -18.00 2.66 11.95
C THR A 155 -19.34 2.76 11.22
N LEU A 156 -20.04 3.86 11.45
CA LEU A 156 -21.28 4.23 10.75
C LEU A 156 -20.99 5.46 9.90
N ILE A 157 -21.51 5.47 8.68
CA ILE A 157 -21.39 6.61 7.76
C ILE A 157 -22.80 7.16 7.55
N GLU A 158 -23.02 8.42 7.91
CA GLU A 158 -24.31 9.09 7.70
C GLU A 158 -24.20 10.11 6.56
N LEU A 159 -25.10 10.02 5.59
CA LEU A 159 -25.17 10.93 4.45
C LEU A 159 -26.63 11.22 4.10
N GLU A 160 -27.04 12.48 4.18
CA GLU A 160 -28.39 12.96 3.81
C GLU A 160 -29.55 12.13 4.38
N GLY A 161 -29.44 11.70 5.64
CA GLY A 161 -30.47 10.91 6.33
C GLY A 161 -30.43 9.40 6.03
N ASN A 162 -29.50 8.95 5.20
CA ASN A 162 -29.16 7.54 5.03
C ASN A 162 -28.01 7.15 5.95
N THR A 163 -28.13 6.03 6.64
CA THR A 163 -27.04 5.45 7.46
C THR A 163 -26.49 4.24 6.74
N TYR A 164 -25.17 4.18 6.60
CA TYR A 164 -24.45 3.05 6.02
C TYR A 164 -23.62 2.36 7.09
N ILE A 165 -23.64 1.02 7.07
CA ILE A 165 -22.83 0.17 7.93
C ILE A 165 -21.69 -0.46 7.14
N ILE A 166 -20.65 -0.86 7.85
CA ILE A 166 -19.52 -1.59 7.27
C ILE A 166 -19.56 -3.02 7.81
N GLU A 167 -19.55 -3.99 6.92
CA GLU A 167 -19.50 -5.41 7.27
C GLU A 167 -18.22 -6.03 6.69
N LYS A 168 -17.50 -6.80 7.49
CA LYS A 168 -16.34 -7.54 6.99
C LYS A 168 -16.82 -8.82 6.31
N THR A 169 -16.49 -8.96 5.03
CA THR A 169 -16.80 -10.14 4.23
C THR A 169 -15.52 -10.72 3.64
N ILE A 170 -15.67 -11.84 2.94
CA ILE A 170 -14.58 -12.52 2.24
C ILE A 170 -14.98 -12.55 0.77
N ASP A 171 -14.08 -12.11 -0.11
CA ASP A 171 -14.31 -12.14 -1.54
C ASP A 171 -14.21 -13.57 -2.11
N ARG A 172 -14.48 -13.71 -3.41
CA ARG A 172 -14.43 -15.00 -4.11
C ARG A 172 -13.04 -15.65 -4.15
N TYR A 173 -11.99 -14.91 -3.81
CA TYR A 173 -10.61 -15.37 -3.80
C TYR A 173 -10.09 -15.61 -2.38
N GLY A 174 -10.92 -15.44 -1.35
CA GLY A 174 -10.56 -15.64 0.06
C GLY A 174 -9.96 -14.41 0.73
N ALA A 175 -9.92 -13.24 0.06
CA ALA A 175 -9.41 -12.01 0.64
C ALA A 175 -10.48 -11.33 1.50
N SER A 176 -10.09 -10.78 2.64
CA SER A 176 -10.99 -9.95 3.46
C SER A 176 -11.29 -8.62 2.76
N VAL A 177 -12.55 -8.22 2.76
CA VAL A 177 -13.04 -6.97 2.18
C VAL A 177 -14.05 -6.34 3.13
N TYR A 178 -14.11 -5.01 3.19
CA TYR A 178 -15.15 -4.27 3.89
C TYR A 178 -16.27 -3.87 2.94
N GLN A 179 -17.46 -4.41 3.15
CA GLN A 179 -18.64 -4.09 2.36
C GLN A 179 -19.45 -3.00 3.06
N VAL A 180 -19.67 -1.90 2.36
CA VAL A 180 -20.53 -0.80 2.81
C VAL A 180 -21.97 -1.10 2.38
N GLU A 181 -22.87 -1.24 3.35
CA GLU A 181 -24.29 -1.52 3.14
C GLU A 181 -25.18 -0.40 3.66
N LEU A 182 -26.26 -0.10 2.95
CA LEU A 182 -27.30 0.79 3.46
C LEU A 182 -28.05 0.11 4.62
N LEU A 183 -28.14 0.79 5.76
CA LEU A 183 -28.93 0.34 6.91
C LEU A 183 -30.41 0.59 6.64
N GLU A 184 -31.11 -0.41 6.09
CA GLU A 184 -32.56 -0.34 5.97
C GLU A 184 -33.22 -0.32 7.36
N ALA A 185 -34.29 0.45 7.52
CA ALA A 185 -35.01 0.63 8.79
C ALA A 185 -35.48 -0.68 9.47
N LYS A 186 -35.48 -1.81 8.76
CA LYS A 186 -35.79 -3.15 9.30
C LYS A 186 -34.60 -3.86 9.97
N LYS A 187 -33.35 -3.42 9.76
CA LYS A 187 -32.13 -3.99 10.37
C LYS A 187 -31.77 -3.34 11.73
N ILE A 188 -32.61 -2.44 12.27
CA ILE A 188 -32.48 -1.89 13.63
C ILE A 188 -32.93 -2.95 14.66
N ILE A 189 -32.34 -4.14 14.64
CA ILE A 189 -32.52 -5.13 15.69
C ILE A 189 -31.14 -5.36 16.30
N HIS A 190 -30.84 -4.52 17.28
CA HIS A 190 -29.90 -4.82 18.37
C HIS A 190 -28.55 -5.42 17.95
N LYS A 191 -27.66 -4.62 17.35
CA LYS A 191 -26.23 -4.71 17.71
C LYS A 191 -25.99 -3.89 18.99
N GLU A 192 -26.73 -4.21 20.06
CA GLU A 192 -26.24 -3.86 21.39
C GLU A 192 -24.93 -4.61 21.57
N LEU A 193 -23.84 -3.86 21.66
CA LEU A 193 -22.53 -4.33 22.05
C LEU A 193 -22.66 -5.19 23.31
N LYS A 194 -22.72 -6.51 23.17
CA LYS A 194 -22.35 -7.45 24.23
C LYS A 194 -20.84 -7.31 24.43
N ARG A 195 -20.41 -6.20 25.03
CA ARG A 195 -19.15 -6.14 25.78
C ARG A 195 -19.33 -7.02 27.02
N ARG A 196 -19.24 -8.33 26.84
CA ARG A 196 -18.84 -9.21 27.94
C ARG A 196 -17.36 -8.96 28.20
N SER A 197 -17.10 -7.88 28.94
CA SER A 197 -15.86 -7.73 29.69
C SER A 197 -15.74 -8.92 30.63
N HIS A 198 -14.91 -9.90 30.25
CA HIS A 198 -14.55 -11.03 31.10
C HIS A 198 -13.33 -10.71 31.99
N LEU A 199 -12.93 -9.45 32.12
CA LEU A 199 -11.81 -9.04 32.96
C LEU A 199 -12.30 -8.16 34.10
N LYS A 200 -12.34 -8.74 35.30
CA LYS A 200 -12.49 -8.00 36.57
C LYS A 200 -11.10 -7.69 37.12
N ARG A 201 -10.85 -6.42 37.44
CA ARG A 201 -9.66 -5.96 38.18
C ARG A 201 -9.69 -6.55 39.60
N ILE A 202 -8.64 -7.25 40.00
CA ILE A 202 -8.37 -7.67 41.37
C ILE A 202 -7.50 -6.59 42.02
N LYS A 203 -7.82 -6.20 43.27
CA LYS A 203 -7.00 -5.34 44.11
C LYS A 203 -5.97 -6.17 44.85
#